data_AF-A0A0A0AR21-F1
#
_entry.id   AF-A0A0A0AR21-F1
#
_cell.length_a   1.000
_cell.length_b   1.000
_cell.length_c   1.000
_cell.angle_alpha   90.00
_cell.angle_beta   90.00
_cell.angle_gamma   90.00
#
_symmetry.space_group_name_H-M   'P 1'
#
loop_
_entity.id
_entity.type
_entity.pdbx_description
1 polymer ?
#
loop_
_entity_poly.entity_id
_entity_poly.type
_entity_poly.pdbx_seq_one_letter_code
_entity_poly.pdbx_strand_id
1 'polypeptide(L)' 'MTYFVLFLGVCFVLGGLAVVSNPSPYDGVVGLVLVSVVGCGWLLSLGVSFVSLVLFMVYLGGILVVFVYSVSLAADPF' A
#
# COMPACT_ATOMS: atom_id res chain seq x y z
N MET A 1 -4.71 -20.76 -10.27
CA MET A 1 -4.86 -20.08 -8.97
C MET A 1 -3.52 -19.82 -8.31
N THR A 2 -2.65 -20.81 -8.15
CA THR A 2 -1.34 -20.66 -7.47
C THR A 2 -0.44 -19.60 -8.11
N TYR A 3 -0.37 -19.53 -9.45
CA TYR A 3 0.42 -18.51 -10.17
C TYR A 3 -0.08 -17.08 -9.96
N PHE A 4 -1.41 -16.90 -9.81
CA PHE A 4 -2.00 -15.59 -9.57
C PHE A 4 -1.66 -15.07 -8.18
N VAL A 5 -1.71 -15.95 -7.17
CA VAL A 5 -1.31 -15.64 -5.79
C VAL A 5 0.20 -15.33 -5.71
N LEU A 6 1.04 -16.10 -6.40
CA LEU A 6 2.48 -15.82 -6.49
C LEU A 6 2.77 -14.49 -7.18
N PHE A 7 2.07 -14.17 -8.27
CA PHE A 7 2.21 -12.90 -8.97
C PHE A 7 1.85 -11.72 -8.05
N LEU A 8 0.71 -11.80 -7.34
CA LEU A 8 0.32 -10.81 -6.34
C LEU A 8 1.38 -10.67 -5.23
N GLY A 9 1.98 -11.78 -4.81
CA GLY A 9 3.05 -11.74 -3.82
C GLY A 9 4.32 -11.06 -4.30
N VAL A 10 4.73 -11.26 -5.55
CA VAL A 10 5.85 -10.52 -6.14
C VAL A 10 5.53 -9.03 -6.21
N CYS A 11 4.33 -8.66 -6.65
CA CYS A 11 3.88 -7.27 -6.66
C CYS A 11 3.87 -6.65 -5.26
N PHE A 12 3.48 -7.41 -4.24
CA PHE A 12 3.49 -6.96 -2.84
C PHE A 12 4.90 -6.65 -2.34
N VAL A 13 5.86 -7.54 -2.65
CA VAL A 13 7.28 -7.32 -2.30
C VAL A 13 7.86 -6.12 -3.06
N LEU A 14 7.57 -5.97 -4.36
CA LEU A 14 8.01 -4.82 -5.15
C LEU A 14 7.44 -3.50 -4.63
N GLY A 15 6.16 -3.48 -4.25
CA GLY A 15 5.56 -2.32 -3.60
C GLY A 15 6.23 -2.00 -2.26
N GLY A 16 6.54 -3.01 -1.45
CA GLY A 16 7.25 -2.82 -0.18
C GLY A 16 8.66 -2.28 -0.38
N LEU A 17 9.38 -2.76 -1.40
CA LEU A 17 10.67 -2.22 -1.79
C LEU A 17 10.58 -0.76 -2.24
N ALA A 18 9.52 -0.38 -2.96
CA ALA A 18 9.28 1.01 -3.33
C ALA A 18 9.13 1.91 -2.09
N VAL A 19 8.41 1.45 -1.06
CA VAL A 19 8.27 2.20 0.22
C VAL A 19 9.62 2.35 0.93
N VAL A 20 10.45 1.30 0.96
CA VAL A 20 11.74 1.27 1.68
C VAL A 20 12.89 1.93 0.89
N SER A 21 12.71 2.14 -0.40
CA SER A 21 13.73 2.81 -1.23
C SER A 21 13.81 4.32 -0.98
N ASN A 22 12.76 4.91 -0.38
CA ASN A 22 12.60 6.30 0.08
C ASN A 22 13.58 7.36 -0.51
N PRO A 23 13.44 7.71 -1.81
CA PRO A 23 14.08 8.89 -2.39
C PRO A 23 13.32 10.19 -2.05
N SER A 24 11.99 10.13 -1.89
CA SER A 24 11.16 11.24 -1.42
C SER A 24 9.92 10.71 -0.67
N PRO A 25 9.31 11.50 0.24
CA PRO A 25 8.13 11.05 0.97
C PRO A 25 6.89 10.86 0.07
N TYR A 26 6.83 11.53 -1.08
CA TYR A 26 5.76 11.34 -2.07
C TYR A 26 5.81 9.96 -2.73
N ASP A 27 7.00 9.48 -3.07
CA ASP A 27 7.18 8.14 -3.66
C ASP A 27 6.81 7.03 -2.65
N GLY A 28 7.05 7.28 -1.36
CA GLY A 28 6.62 6.41 -0.27
C GLY A 28 5.09 6.26 -0.19
N VAL A 29 4.34 7.35 -0.36
CA VAL A 29 2.86 7.32 -0.41
C VAL A 29 2.39 6.45 -1.57
N VAL A 30 2.96 6.63 -2.77
CA VAL A 30 2.58 5.87 -3.97
C VAL A 30 2.87 4.38 -3.77
N GLY A 31 4.02 4.04 -3.18
CA GLY A 31 4.37 2.67 -2.79
C GLY A 31 3.37 2.07 -1.79
N LEU A 32 2.97 2.82 -0.75
CA LEU A 32 2.02 2.37 0.26
C LEU A 32 0.63 2.09 -0.33
N VAL A 33 0.16 2.94 -1.24
CA VAL A 33 -1.10 2.72 -1.97
C VAL A 33 -1.02 1.42 -2.77
N LEU A 34 0.04 1.23 -3.55
CA LEU A 34 0.26 0.01 -4.34
C LEU A 34 0.26 -1.26 -3.48
N VAL A 35 1.03 -1.26 -2.38
CA VAL A 35 1.11 -2.39 -1.43
C VAL A 35 -0.25 -2.73 -0.84
N SER A 36 -1.01 -1.71 -0.41
CA SER A 36 -2.31 -1.92 0.21
C SER A 36 -3.34 -2.55 -0.75
N VAL A 37 -3.38 -2.11 -2.01
CA VAL A 37 -4.29 -2.64 -3.03
C VAL A 37 -3.93 -4.08 -3.38
N VAL A 38 -2.64 -4.36 -3.59
CA VAL A 38 -2.15 -5.70 -3.92
C VAL A 38 -2.35 -6.66 -2.74
N GLY A 39 -2.09 -6.21 -1.51
CA GLY A 39 -2.34 -6.98 -0.29
C GLY A 39 -3.82 -7.32 -0.09
N CYS A 40 -4.72 -6.36 -0.38
CA CYS A 40 -6.17 -6.62 -0.38
C CYS A 40 -6.56 -7.66 -1.44
N GLY A 41 -6.03 -7.55 -2.67
CA GLY A 41 -6.23 -8.54 -3.72
C GLY A 41 -5.77 -9.94 -3.34
N TRP A 42 -4.64 -10.04 -2.62
CA TRP A 42 -4.15 -11.32 -2.09
C TRP A 42 -5.10 -11.88 -1.03
N LEU A 43 -5.52 -11.10 -0.03
CA LEU A 43 -6.45 -11.55 1.01
C LEU A 43 -7.82 -11.97 0.44
N LEU A 44 -8.30 -11.26 -0.59
CA LEU A 44 -9.51 -11.63 -1.32
C LEU A 44 -9.35 -13.00 -2.02
N SER A 45 -8.18 -13.30 -2.58
CA SER A 45 -7.91 -14.61 -3.21
C SER A 45 -7.90 -15.78 -2.21
N LEU A 46 -7.65 -15.51 -0.92
CA LEU A 46 -7.72 -16.48 0.18
C LEU A 46 -9.14 -16.61 0.77
N GLY A 47 -10.11 -15.83 0.27
CA GLY A 47 -11.50 -15.84 0.77
C GLY A 47 -11.74 -15.00 2.03
N VAL A 48 -10.75 -14.24 2.49
CA VAL A 48 -10.84 -13.42 3.73
C VAL A 48 -11.28 -11.99 3.39
N SER A 49 -12.47 -11.85 2.79
CA SER A 49 -12.95 -10.59 2.22
C SER A 49 -13.30 -9.51 3.25
N PHE A 50 -13.80 -9.89 4.43
CA PHE A 50 -14.12 -8.93 5.48
C PHE A 50 -12.85 -8.23 6.00
N VAL A 51 -11.79 -9.01 6.27
CA VAL A 51 -10.51 -8.46 6.76
C VAL A 51 -9.84 -7.59 5.71
N SER A 52 -9.92 -7.95 4.42
CA SER A 52 -9.38 -7.09 3.34
C SER A 52 -10.10 -5.74 3.26
N LEU A 53 -11.42 -5.71 3.44
CA LEU A 53 -12.18 -4.45 3.39
C LEU A 53 -11.89 -3.56 4.60
N VAL A 54 -11.72 -4.15 5.79
CA VAL A 54 -11.31 -3.40 6.98
C VAL A 54 -9.91 -2.82 6.81
N LEU A 55 -8.95 -3.60 6.29
CA LEU A 55 -7.60 -3.11 5.98
C LEU A 55 -7.64 -2.00 4.93
N PHE A 56 -8.44 -2.15 3.87
CA PHE A 56 -8.61 -1.12 2.86
C PHE A 56 -9.13 0.18 3.48
N MET A 57 -10.21 0.12 4.26
CA MET A 57 -10.81 1.31 4.86
C MET A 57 -9.90 2.00 5.89
N VAL A 58 -9.24 1.25 6.76
CA VAL A 58 -8.38 1.83 7.81
C VAL A 58 -7.06 2.33 7.24
N TYR A 59 -6.44 1.56 6.33
CA TYR A 59 -5.10 1.88 5.82
C TYR A 59 -5.13 2.95 4.73
N LEU A 60 -6.02 2.81 3.72
CA LEU A 60 -6.17 3.83 2.67
C LEU A 60 -7.00 5.03 3.14
N GLY A 61 -8.07 4.81 3.92
CA GLY A 61 -8.94 5.89 4.37
C GLY A 61 -8.42 6.66 5.59
N GLY A 62 -7.77 5.97 6.54
CA GLY A 62 -7.30 6.59 7.77
C GLY A 62 -5.84 6.99 7.71
N ILE A 63 -4.95 6.00 7.65
CA ILE A 63 -3.51 6.20 7.85
C ILE A 63 -2.88 6.96 6.68
N LEU A 64 -3.26 6.63 5.44
CA LEU A 64 -2.72 7.30 4.26
C LEU A 64 -3.09 8.79 4.20
N VAL A 65 -4.28 9.19 4.65
CA VAL A 65 -4.69 10.61 4.66
C VAL A 65 -3.81 11.43 5.62
N VAL A 66 -3.59 10.92 6.83
CA VAL A 66 -2.71 11.58 7.81
C VAL A 66 -1.26 11.60 7.32
N PHE A 67 -0.82 10.52 6.66
CA PHE A 67 0.52 10.43 6.09
C PHE A 67 0.72 11.46 4.97
N VAL A 68 -0.20 11.57 4.01
CA VAL A 68 -0.15 12.59 2.94
C VAL A 68 -0.17 14.00 3.51
N TYR A 69 -0.99 14.26 4.53
CA TYR A 69 -1.02 15.56 5.21
C TYR A 69 0.33 15.89 5.84
N SER A 70 0.95 14.94 6.54
CA SER A 70 2.27 15.11 7.15
C SER A 70 3.36 15.31 6.09
N VAL A 71 3.29 14.57 4.97
CA VAL A 71 4.20 14.73 3.82
C VAL A 71 4.05 16.12 3.22
N SER A 72 2.84 16.66 3.09
CA SER A 72 2.61 18.01 2.57
C SER A 72 3.12 19.12 3.50
N LEU A 73 3.17 18.87 4.81
CA LEU A 73 3.74 19.79 5.80
C LEU A 73 5.27 19.72 5.86
N ALA A 74 5.84 18.53 5.66
CA ALA A 74 7.29 18.28 5.70
C ALA A 74 7.98 18.48 4.36
N ALA A 75 7.22 18.54 3.26
CA ALA A 75 7.75 18.95 1.98
C ALA A 75 8.04 20.45 2.05
N ASP A 76 9.31 20.76 2.32
CA ASP A 76 9.82 22.11 2.14
C ASP A 76 9.43 22.58 0.73
N PRO A 77 8.78 23.75 0.59
CA PRO A 77 8.53 24.32 -0.71
C PRO A 77 9.89 24.61 -1.31
N PHE A 78 10.30 23.85 -2.32
CA PHE A 78 11.39 24.28 -3.19
C PHE A 78 11.12 25.70 -3.70
#